data_AF-A0A9C9BT30-F1
#
_entry.id   AF-A0A9C9BT30-F1
#
_cell.length_a   1.000
_cell.length_b   1.000
_cell.length_c   1.000
_cell.angle_alpha   90.00
_cell.angle_beta   90.00
_cell.angle_gamma   90.00
#
_symmetry.space_group_name_H-M   'P 1'
#
loop_
_entity.id
_entity.type
_entity.pdbx_description
1 polymer ?
#
loop_
_entity_poly.entity_id
_entity_poly.type
_entity_poly.pdbx_seq_one_letter_code
_entity_poly.pdbx_strand_id
1 'polypeptide(L)'
;MKMTSVKVVAGLLFMAISAGVQAMSAEEKGLAIAVEMDQRDTGFHDMTADMVMTLRNRKGDESVRYIRIRTLEVEGDGDKSISIFDRPRDIKGTAMLTFSHGLKADDQWLYLPGLKRVKRISSKNKSGSFMGSEFAYEDLSSQEIEKYTYKWLRDEPCGELQCYVIERVPAYKYSGYTRMVSWIDQT
;
A
#
# COMPACT_ATOMS: atom_id res chain seq x y z
N MET A 1 -45.45 -34.00 -68.51
CA MET A 1 -44.30 -33.10 -68.33
C MET A 1 -43.85 -33.22 -66.87
N LYS A 2 -42.74 -33.93 -66.58
CA LYS A 2 -42.25 -34.17 -65.20
C LYS A 2 -41.26 -33.06 -64.84
N MET A 3 -41.58 -32.24 -63.83
CA MET A 3 -40.63 -31.32 -63.20
C MET A 3 -40.03 -32.01 -61.97
N THR A 4 -38.74 -32.32 -62.03
CA THR A 4 -37.93 -32.78 -60.90
C THR A 4 -37.44 -31.56 -60.12
N SER A 5 -37.88 -31.44 -58.86
CA SER A 5 -37.43 -30.40 -57.93
C SER A 5 -36.11 -30.81 -57.29
N VAL A 6 -35.02 -30.08 -57.58
CA VAL A 6 -33.73 -30.23 -56.91
C VAL A 6 -33.79 -29.48 -55.59
N LYS A 7 -33.67 -30.19 -54.46
CA LYS A 7 -33.51 -29.59 -53.13
C LYS A 7 -32.03 -29.33 -52.90
N VAL A 8 -31.61 -28.07 -52.98
CA VAL A 8 -30.29 -27.62 -52.51
C VAL A 8 -30.34 -27.52 -50.99
N VAL A 9 -29.65 -28.43 -50.31
CA VAL A 9 -29.45 -28.37 -48.86
C VAL A 9 -28.26 -27.45 -48.61
N ALA A 10 -28.53 -26.22 -48.20
CA ALA A 10 -27.50 -25.28 -47.76
C ALA A 10 -27.07 -25.65 -46.32
N GLY A 11 -25.91 -26.29 -46.19
CA GLY A 11 -25.28 -26.56 -44.90
C GLY A 11 -24.67 -25.28 -44.33
N LEU A 12 -25.28 -24.73 -43.28
CA LEU A 12 -24.71 -23.65 -42.46
C LEU A 12 -23.57 -24.24 -41.60
N LEU A 13 -22.33 -23.91 -41.96
CA LEU A 13 -21.14 -24.21 -41.17
C LEU A 13 -21.10 -23.24 -39.98
N PHE A 14 -21.56 -23.68 -38.82
CA PHE A 14 -21.46 -22.91 -37.57
C PHE A 14 -20.02 -22.99 -37.07
N MET A 15 -19.19 -22.02 -37.47
CA MET A 15 -17.83 -21.87 -36.96
C MET A 15 -17.93 -21.30 -35.54
N ALA A 16 -17.87 -22.19 -34.54
CA ALA A 16 -17.82 -21.79 -33.14
C ALA A 16 -16.52 -21.03 -32.89
N ILE A 17 -16.59 -19.70 -32.86
CA ILE A 17 -15.51 -18.85 -32.36
C ILE A 17 -15.51 -19.02 -30.84
N SER A 18 -14.74 -19.99 -30.35
CA SER A 18 -14.42 -20.09 -28.93
C SER A 18 -13.59 -18.87 -28.56
N ALA A 19 -14.24 -17.80 -28.09
CA ALA A 19 -13.57 -16.71 -27.41
C ALA A 19 -12.91 -17.29 -26.15
N GLY A 20 -11.62 -17.60 -26.24
CA GLY A 20 -10.84 -18.05 -25.11
C GLY A 20 -10.80 -16.93 -24.08
N VAL A 21 -11.49 -17.12 -22.95
CA VAL A 21 -11.31 -16.28 -21.77
C VAL A 21 -9.89 -16.55 -21.28
N GLN A 22 -8.95 -15.66 -21.57
CA GLN A 22 -7.61 -15.72 -20.98
C GLN A 22 -7.75 -15.39 -19.50
N ALA A 23 -7.49 -16.37 -18.64
CA ALA A 23 -7.36 -16.14 -17.22
C ALA A 23 -6.16 -15.22 -16.98
N MET A 24 -6.35 -14.16 -16.18
CA MET A 24 -5.25 -13.28 -15.77
C MET A 24 -4.15 -14.08 -15.07
N SER A 25 -2.90 -13.71 -15.31
CA SER A 25 -1.77 -14.21 -14.52
C SER A 25 -1.89 -13.79 -13.05
N ALA A 26 -1.15 -14.46 -12.17
CA ALA A 26 -1.12 -14.13 -10.75
C ALA A 26 -0.59 -12.70 -10.51
N GLU A 27 0.40 -12.28 -11.30
CA GLU A 27 0.99 -10.95 -11.27
C GLU A 27 -0.01 -9.88 -11.72
N GLU A 28 -0.73 -10.09 -12.83
CA GLU A 28 -1.78 -9.18 -13.30
C GLU A 28 -2.92 -9.08 -12.29
N LYS A 29 -3.36 -10.20 -11.71
CA LYS A 29 -4.42 -10.21 -10.68
C LYS A 29 -3.96 -9.46 -9.43
N GLY A 30 -2.71 -9.67 -9.00
CA GLY A 30 -2.13 -8.97 -7.85
C GLY A 30 -2.07 -7.46 -8.04
N LEU A 31 -1.65 -7.01 -9.23
CA LEU A 31 -1.62 -5.58 -9.58
C LEU A 31 -3.04 -5.00 -9.62
N ALA A 32 -3.99 -5.69 -10.24
CA ALA A 32 -5.38 -5.22 -10.33
C ALA A 32 -6.01 -5.03 -8.94
N ILE A 33 -5.75 -5.94 -7.99
CA ILE A 33 -6.20 -5.80 -6.60
C ILE A 33 -5.58 -4.57 -5.94
N ALA A 34 -4.27 -4.35 -6.12
CA ALA A 34 -3.59 -3.19 -5.55
C ALA A 34 -4.15 -1.87 -6.11
N VAL A 35 -4.37 -1.79 -7.43
CA VAL A 35 -4.96 -0.62 -8.08
C VAL A 35 -6.38 -0.35 -7.59
N GLU A 36 -7.20 -1.38 -7.43
CA GLU A 36 -8.56 -1.24 -6.87
C GLU A 36 -8.52 -0.72 -5.41
N MET A 37 -7.58 -1.22 -4.59
CA MET A 37 -7.41 -0.71 -3.23
C MET A 37 -7.05 0.78 -3.20
N ASP A 38 -6.09 1.19 -4.03
CA ASP A 38 -5.64 2.57 -4.14
C ASP A 38 -6.79 3.49 -4.58
N GLN A 39 -7.57 3.08 -5.58
CA GLN A 39 -8.75 3.83 -6.03
C GLN A 39 -9.79 4.03 -4.92
N ARG A 40 -9.97 3.07 -4.01
CA ARG A 40 -10.90 3.16 -2.89
C ARG A 40 -10.41 4.06 -1.77
N ASP A 41 -9.12 4.36 -1.72
CA ASP A 41 -8.49 5.24 -0.73
C ASP A 41 -8.29 6.67 -1.26
N THR A 42 -8.84 7.00 -2.44
CA THR A 42 -8.72 8.33 -3.06
C THR A 42 -9.92 9.23 -2.76
N GLY A 43 -9.69 10.55 -2.73
CA GLY A 43 -10.72 11.58 -2.60
C GLY A 43 -11.03 12.01 -1.17
N PHE A 44 -10.20 11.67 -0.19
CA PHE A 44 -10.39 12.09 1.21
C PHE A 44 -9.91 13.53 1.48
N HIS A 45 -9.13 14.13 0.56
CA HIS A 45 -8.54 15.48 0.65
C HIS A 45 -7.54 15.66 1.78
N ASP A 46 -7.98 15.60 3.04
CA ASP A 46 -7.12 15.70 4.21
C ASP A 46 -7.72 14.94 5.41
N MET A 47 -6.84 14.51 6.30
CA MET A 47 -7.20 13.80 7.52
C MET A 47 -6.40 14.33 8.71
N THR A 48 -7.03 14.36 9.88
CA THR A 48 -6.33 14.53 11.16
C THR A 48 -6.68 13.39 12.11
N ALA A 49 -5.69 12.88 12.84
CA ALA A 49 -5.87 11.82 13.83
C ALA A 49 -5.09 12.12 15.12
N ASP A 50 -5.74 11.87 16.27
CA ASP A 50 -5.09 11.77 17.57
C ASP A 50 -4.81 10.30 17.88
N MET A 51 -3.56 9.95 18.14
CA MET A 51 -3.12 8.57 18.31
C MET A 51 -2.36 8.35 19.62
N VAL A 52 -2.48 7.13 20.15
CA VAL A 52 -1.68 6.65 21.28
C VAL A 52 -0.81 5.49 20.78
N MET A 53 0.51 5.67 20.83
CA MET A 53 1.49 4.65 20.48
C MET A 53 2.07 4.06 21.77
N THR A 54 1.80 2.78 22.02
CA THR A 54 2.31 2.04 23.17
C THR A 54 3.42 1.10 22.73
N LEU A 55 4.66 1.39 23.11
CA LEU A 55 5.82 0.54 22.86
C LEU A 55 5.98 -0.41 24.04
N ARG A 56 6.05 -1.71 23.79
CA ARG A 56 6.21 -2.73 24.84
C ARG A 56 7.40 -3.62 24.51
N ASN A 57 8.36 -3.73 25.43
CA ASN A 57 9.51 -4.61 25.25
C ASN A 57 9.19 -6.06 25.68
N ARG A 58 10.12 -6.99 25.42
CA ARG A 58 9.97 -8.42 25.79
C ARG A 58 9.80 -8.68 27.30
N LYS A 59 10.29 -7.78 28.17
CA LYS A 59 10.14 -7.89 29.63
C LYS A 59 8.78 -7.36 30.13
N GLY A 60 8.01 -6.72 29.25
CA GLY A 60 6.72 -6.12 29.58
C GLY A 60 6.78 -4.64 29.96
N ASP A 61 7.96 -4.00 29.90
CA ASP A 61 8.04 -2.55 30.17
C ASP A 61 7.38 -1.78 29.02
N GLU A 62 6.64 -0.72 29.36
CA GLU A 62 5.90 0.09 28.41
C GLU A 62 6.36 1.54 28.37
N SER A 63 6.31 2.12 27.17
CA SER A 63 6.41 3.55 26.93
C SER A 63 5.23 4.00 26.07
N VAL A 64 4.43 4.92 26.59
CA VAL A 64 3.23 5.45 25.91
C VAL A 64 3.54 6.83 25.33
N ARG A 65 3.19 7.05 24.06
CA ARG A 65 3.39 8.31 23.33
C ARG A 65 2.07 8.79 22.74
N TYR A 66 1.83 10.10 22.81
CA TYR A 66 0.65 10.73 22.24
C TYR A 66 1.07 11.52 21.02
N ILE A 67 0.42 11.24 19.89
CA ILE A 67 0.85 11.73 18.57
C ILE A 67 -0.37 12.32 17.87
N ARG A 68 -0.21 13.52 17.30
CA ARG A 68 -1.14 14.07 16.33
C ARG A 68 -0.60 13.88 14.93
N ILE A 69 -1.40 13.31 14.04
CA ILE A 69 -1.09 13.19 12.63
C ILE A 69 -2.01 14.09 11.82
N ARG A 70 -1.45 14.72 10.80
CA ARG A 70 -2.21 15.33 9.71
C ARG A 70 -1.70 14.80 8.40
N THR A 71 -2.59 14.42 7.52
CA THR A 71 -2.31 13.92 6.17
C THR A 71 -3.04 14.79 5.17
N LEU A 72 -2.37 15.11 4.06
CA LEU A 72 -2.91 15.81 2.92
C LEU A 72 -2.72 14.91 1.71
N GLU A 73 -3.83 14.55 1.08
CA GLU A 73 -3.86 13.85 -0.19
C GLU A 73 -3.29 14.74 -1.30
N VAL A 74 -2.45 14.18 -2.16
CA VAL A 74 -1.85 14.93 -3.27
C VAL A 74 -2.21 14.25 -4.58
N GLU A 75 -2.94 14.96 -5.44
CA GLU A 75 -3.28 14.42 -6.76
C GLU A 75 -2.02 14.22 -7.61
N GLY A 76 -1.80 12.98 -8.07
CA GLY A 76 -0.71 12.60 -8.97
C GLY A 76 0.66 12.45 -8.31
N ASP A 77 0.75 12.41 -6.98
CA ASP A 77 1.95 12.09 -6.21
C ASP A 77 1.55 11.44 -4.88
N GLY A 78 2.52 11.02 -4.06
CA GLY A 78 2.20 10.47 -2.75
C GLY A 78 1.78 11.52 -1.72
N ASP A 79 1.11 11.06 -0.68
CA ASP A 79 0.60 11.92 0.39
C ASP A 79 1.69 12.66 1.14
N LYS A 80 1.30 13.81 1.68
CA LYS A 80 2.09 14.56 2.65
C LYS A 80 1.53 14.33 4.04
N SER A 81 2.38 13.96 4.98
CA SER A 81 1.98 13.77 6.36
C SER A 81 2.92 14.47 7.34
N ILE A 82 2.36 14.92 8.45
CA ILE A 82 3.14 15.38 9.61
C ILE A 82 2.64 14.69 10.88
N SER A 83 3.56 14.02 11.56
CA SER A 83 3.35 13.40 12.88
C SER A 83 4.03 14.24 13.96
N ILE A 84 3.29 14.69 14.96
CA ILE A 84 3.80 15.55 16.04
C ILE A 84 3.58 14.84 17.38
N PHE A 85 4.66 14.64 18.13
CA PHE A 85 4.59 14.05 19.47
C PHE A 85 4.21 15.12 20.50
N ASP A 86 3.08 14.95 21.17
CA ASP A 86 2.61 15.88 22.19
C ASP A 86 3.03 15.48 23.61
N ARG A 87 3.21 14.17 23.85
CA ARG A 87 3.63 13.59 25.13
C ARG A 87 4.41 12.29 24.91
N PRO A 88 5.30 11.88 25.83
CA PRO A 88 5.72 12.55 27.07
C PRO A 88 6.63 13.78 26.89
N ARG A 89 7.00 14.45 28.00
CA ARG A 89 7.70 15.76 27.99
C ARG A 89 9.08 15.72 27.30
N ASP A 90 9.80 14.63 27.44
CA ASP A 90 11.12 14.36 26.85
C ASP A 90 11.10 14.32 25.31
N ILE A 91 9.98 13.90 24.71
CA ILE A 91 9.81 13.86 23.24
C ILE A 91 8.86 14.92 22.70
N LYS A 92 8.17 15.66 23.58
CA LYS A 92 7.18 16.68 23.21
C LYS A 92 7.75 17.68 22.21
N GLY A 93 7.05 17.87 21.09
CA GLY A 93 7.43 18.74 19.99
C GLY A 93 8.35 18.10 18.96
N THR A 94 8.76 16.84 19.16
CA THR A 94 9.38 16.06 18.07
C THR A 94 8.36 15.94 16.94
N ALA A 95 8.80 16.15 15.70
CA ALA A 95 7.91 16.05 14.55
C ALA A 95 8.59 15.34 13.38
N MET A 96 7.83 14.51 12.69
CA MET A 96 8.22 13.87 11.44
C MET A 96 7.37 14.44 10.32
N LEU A 97 8.01 14.97 9.28
CA LEU A 97 7.37 15.39 8.04
C LEU A 97 7.76 14.40 6.94
N THR A 98 6.77 13.87 6.23
CA THR A 98 6.95 12.94 5.11
C THR A 98 6.22 13.47 3.90
N PHE A 99 6.92 13.63 2.78
CA PHE A 99 6.34 13.78 1.45
C PHE A 99 6.61 12.50 0.69
N SER A 100 5.57 11.72 0.45
CA SER A 100 5.69 10.45 -0.21
C SER A 100 5.70 10.63 -1.72
N HIS A 101 6.32 9.68 -2.43
CA HIS A 101 6.38 9.68 -3.89
C HIS A 101 6.30 8.25 -4.43
N GLY A 102 5.71 8.05 -5.61
CA GLY A 102 5.66 6.73 -6.27
C GLY A 102 7.05 6.23 -6.68
N LEU A 103 7.53 6.71 -7.84
CA LEU A 103 8.83 6.26 -8.41
C LEU A 103 10.05 6.98 -7.84
N LYS A 104 9.87 8.08 -7.08
CA LYS A 104 10.96 8.84 -6.47
C LYS A 104 11.11 8.44 -5.01
N ALA A 105 12.27 8.72 -4.43
CA ALA A 105 12.45 8.51 -3.01
C ALA A 105 11.68 9.57 -2.22
N ASP A 106 10.83 9.16 -1.29
CA ASP A 106 10.13 10.07 -0.34
C ASP A 106 11.10 11.03 0.34
N ASP A 107 10.66 12.26 0.52
CA ASP A 107 11.35 13.28 1.29
C ASP A 107 10.88 13.27 2.74
N GLN A 108 11.82 13.09 3.66
CA GLN A 108 11.52 12.86 5.07
C GLN A 108 12.42 13.69 5.97
N TRP A 109 11.81 14.35 6.96
CA TRP A 109 12.52 15.20 7.92
C TRP A 109 12.04 14.96 9.35
N LEU A 110 13.00 14.79 10.25
CA LEU A 110 12.77 14.68 11.68
C LEU A 110 13.23 15.97 12.36
N TYR A 111 12.30 16.69 12.96
CA TYR A 111 12.58 17.83 13.84
C TYR A 111 12.76 17.36 15.28
N LEU A 112 13.89 17.72 15.89
CA LEU A 112 14.23 17.40 17.27
C LEU A 112 14.27 18.70 18.11
N PRO A 113 13.27 18.94 18.98
CA PRO A 113 13.13 20.21 19.70
C PRO A 113 14.29 20.47 20.67
N GLY A 114 14.78 19.42 21.35
CA GLY A 114 15.92 19.53 22.27
C GLY A 114 17.21 20.02 21.61
N LEU A 115 17.34 19.80 20.29
CA LEU A 115 18.48 20.26 19.50
C LEU A 115 18.16 21.48 18.63
N LYS A 116 16.88 21.88 18.54
CA LYS A 116 16.35 22.87 17.58
C LYS A 116 16.85 22.62 16.15
N ARG A 117 16.93 21.35 15.75
CA ARG A 117 17.48 20.93 14.46
C ARG A 117 16.50 20.08 13.69
N VAL A 118 16.51 20.25 12.37
CA VAL A 118 15.85 19.38 11.40
C VAL A 118 16.90 18.46 10.80
N LYS A 119 16.65 17.15 10.85
CA LYS A 119 17.49 16.13 10.23
C LYS A 119 16.73 15.50 9.07
N ARG A 120 17.30 15.55 7.86
CA ARG A 120 16.77 14.81 6.71
C ARG A 120 17.04 13.32 6.89
N ILE A 121 16.04 12.49 6.64
CA ILE A 121 16.18 11.03 6.61
C ILE A 121 16.55 10.63 5.18
N SER A 122 17.74 10.07 5.01
CA SER A 122 18.19 9.61 3.69
C SER A 122 17.38 8.40 3.24
N SER A 123 17.06 8.33 1.95
CA SER A 123 16.41 7.18 1.33
C SER A 123 17.13 5.85 1.57
N LYS A 124 18.44 5.88 1.79
CA LYS A 124 19.25 4.68 2.12
C LYS A 124 19.05 4.19 3.56
N ASN A 125 18.52 5.02 4.44
CA ASN A 125 18.39 4.76 5.87
C ASN A 125 16.92 4.62 6.31
N LYS A 126 15.99 4.47 5.35
CA LYS A 126 14.56 4.42 5.66
C LYS A 126 14.12 3.14 6.38
N SER A 127 14.92 2.07 6.29
CA SER A 127 14.74 0.83 7.04
C SER A 127 15.11 0.93 8.53
N GLY A 128 15.63 2.09 8.96
CA GLY A 128 15.93 2.32 10.38
C GLY A 128 14.68 2.54 11.22
N SER A 129 14.72 2.10 12.47
CA SER A 129 13.62 2.26 13.44
C SER A 129 13.24 3.73 13.66
N PHE A 130 11.93 3.97 13.66
CA PHE A 130 11.32 5.26 13.95
C PHE A 130 11.20 5.46 15.46
N MET A 131 12.06 6.30 16.01
CA MET A 131 12.04 6.66 17.44
C MET A 131 12.04 5.44 18.39
N GLY A 132 12.70 4.35 18.00
CA GLY A 132 12.79 3.12 18.80
C GLY A 132 11.52 2.28 18.84
N SER A 133 10.56 2.53 17.94
CA SER A 133 9.43 1.62 17.71
C SER A 133 9.79 0.53 16.69
N GLU A 134 8.87 -0.40 16.53
CA GLU A 134 8.91 -1.47 15.53
C GLU A 134 8.60 -0.96 14.11
N PHE A 135 8.15 0.29 13.96
CA PHE A 135 8.00 0.92 12.65
C PHE A 135 9.37 1.42 12.15
N ALA A 136 9.65 1.22 10.87
CA ALA A 136 10.71 1.87 10.14
C ALA A 136 10.25 3.22 9.59
N TYR A 137 11.19 4.08 9.16
CA TYR A 137 10.81 5.34 8.49
C TYR A 137 10.08 5.10 7.16
N GLU A 138 10.38 4.01 6.46
CA GLU A 138 9.65 3.61 5.23
C GLU A 138 8.18 3.30 5.48
N ASP A 139 7.80 2.87 6.70
CA ASP A 139 6.42 2.56 7.05
C ASP A 139 5.56 3.81 7.26
N LEU A 140 6.17 4.99 7.36
CA LEU A 140 5.48 6.27 7.56
C LEU A 140 5.18 7.02 6.26
N SER A 141 5.47 6.41 5.13
CA SER A 141 5.11 6.92 3.81
C SER A 141 3.81 6.29 3.32
N SER A 142 3.08 7.00 2.47
CA SER A 142 1.90 6.47 1.80
C SER A 142 2.27 5.31 0.87
N GLN A 143 1.26 4.46 0.65
CA GLN A 143 1.37 3.23 -0.11
C GLN A 143 1.12 3.51 -1.59
N GLU A 144 2.18 3.81 -2.32
CA GLU A 144 2.07 4.06 -3.76
C GLU A 144 2.20 2.76 -4.55
N ILE A 145 1.40 2.59 -5.61
CA ILE A 145 1.41 1.40 -6.46
C ILE A 145 2.80 1.15 -7.06
N GLU A 146 3.49 2.20 -7.49
CA GLU A 146 4.78 2.10 -8.17
C GLU A 146 5.93 1.67 -7.24
N LYS A 147 5.72 1.70 -5.92
CA LYS A 147 6.74 1.27 -4.95
C LYS A 147 6.93 -0.23 -4.91
N TYR A 148 6.03 -1.01 -5.52
CA TYR A 148 6.04 -2.47 -5.39
C TYR A 148 5.74 -3.19 -6.69
N THR A 149 6.21 -4.44 -6.77
CA THR A 149 5.66 -5.43 -7.68
C THR A 149 4.69 -6.32 -6.93
N TYR A 150 3.63 -6.78 -7.58
CA TYR A 150 2.53 -7.51 -6.95
C TYR A 150 2.35 -8.91 -7.52
N LYS A 151 1.90 -9.83 -6.67
CA LYS A 151 1.52 -11.17 -7.06
C LYS A 151 0.38 -11.68 -6.20
N TRP A 152 -0.74 -12.04 -6.81
CA TRP A 152 -1.79 -12.77 -6.13
C TRP A 152 -1.31 -14.18 -5.78
N LEU A 153 -1.51 -14.60 -4.53
CA LEU A 153 -1.09 -15.92 -4.06
C LEU A 153 -2.26 -16.89 -3.99
N ARG A 154 -3.36 -16.47 -3.35
CA ARG A 154 -4.56 -17.28 -3.11
C ARG A 154 -5.67 -16.40 -2.54
N ASP A 155 -6.87 -16.97 -2.44
CA ASP A 155 -7.96 -16.43 -1.64
C ASP A 155 -8.06 -17.26 -0.36
N GLU A 156 -8.21 -16.62 0.79
CA GLU A 156 -8.42 -17.35 2.05
C GLU A 156 -9.24 -16.55 3.08
N PRO A 157 -9.90 -17.23 4.02
CA PRO A 157 -10.58 -16.56 5.13
C PRO A 157 -9.60 -15.78 6.01
N CYS A 158 -9.98 -14.57 6.42
CA CYS A 158 -9.20 -13.68 7.27
C CYS A 158 -10.07 -13.20 8.45
N GLY A 159 -10.33 -14.11 9.39
CA GLY A 159 -11.32 -13.90 10.45
C GLY A 159 -12.73 -14.20 9.92
N GLU A 160 -13.64 -13.24 10.05
CA GLU A 160 -15.02 -13.34 9.52
C GLU A 160 -15.14 -12.90 8.05
N LEU A 161 -14.04 -12.40 7.47
CA LEU A 161 -13.95 -11.87 6.12
C LEU A 161 -13.34 -12.88 5.14
N GLN A 162 -13.52 -12.63 3.86
CA GLN A 162 -12.83 -13.34 2.78
C GLN A 162 -11.79 -12.37 2.20
N CYS A 163 -10.52 -12.79 2.16
CA CYS A 163 -9.44 -11.95 1.66
C CYS A 163 -8.78 -12.49 0.40
N TYR A 164 -8.30 -11.57 -0.43
CA TYR A 164 -7.19 -11.81 -1.32
C TYR A 164 -5.88 -11.80 -0.54
N VAL A 165 -5.04 -12.81 -0.74
CA VAL A 165 -3.66 -12.80 -0.23
C VAL A 165 -2.74 -12.40 -1.37
N ILE A 166 -2.09 -11.25 -1.22
CA ILE A 166 -1.15 -10.73 -2.21
C ILE A 166 0.26 -10.63 -1.62
N GLU A 167 1.26 -11.02 -2.39
CA GLU A 167 2.65 -10.68 -2.13
C GLU A 167 2.97 -9.35 -2.81
N ARG A 168 3.67 -8.47 -2.09
CA ARG A 168 4.26 -7.25 -2.62
C ARG A 168 5.75 -7.21 -2.31
N VAL A 169 6.56 -6.92 -3.32
CA VAL A 169 8.02 -6.82 -3.20
C VAL A 169 8.43 -5.38 -3.47
N PRO A 170 9.16 -4.73 -2.54
CA PRO A 170 9.64 -3.36 -2.76
C PRO A 170 10.50 -3.24 -4.03
N ALA A 171 10.17 -2.27 -4.88
CA ALA A 171 10.92 -1.97 -6.09
C ALA A 171 12.23 -1.21 -5.84
N TYR A 172 12.47 -0.75 -4.60
CA TYR A 172 13.67 -0.02 -4.22
C TYR A 172 14.64 -0.87 -3.39
N LYS A 173 15.93 -0.80 -3.72
CA LYS A 173 16.99 -1.68 -3.20
C LYS A 173 17.36 -1.51 -1.72
N TYR A 174 16.85 -0.49 -1.03
CA TYR A 174 17.22 -0.16 0.36
C TYR A 174 16.09 -0.41 1.35
N SER A 175 15.03 -1.12 0.94
CA SER A 175 13.97 -1.50 1.85
C SER A 175 14.50 -2.44 2.92
N GLY A 176 13.97 -2.32 4.12
CA GLY A 176 14.18 -3.31 5.18
C GLY A 176 13.50 -4.65 4.85
N TYR A 177 12.53 -4.66 3.94
CA TYR A 177 11.73 -5.82 3.60
C TYR A 177 12.18 -6.45 2.29
N THR A 178 12.35 -7.78 2.30
CA THR A 178 12.55 -8.57 1.09
C THR A 178 11.23 -8.84 0.37
N ARG A 179 10.14 -8.93 1.14
CA ARG A 179 8.75 -9.05 0.69
C ARG A 179 7.79 -8.75 1.83
N MET A 180 6.55 -8.42 1.49
CA MET A 180 5.42 -8.38 2.41
C MET A 180 4.27 -9.21 1.83
N VAL A 181 3.52 -9.87 2.71
CA VAL A 181 2.28 -10.57 2.35
C VAL A 181 1.15 -9.84 3.04
N SER A 182 0.17 -9.39 2.25
CA SER A 182 -0.97 -8.61 2.72
C SER A 182 -2.27 -9.38 2.48
N TRP A 183 -3.17 -9.27 3.45
CA TRP A 183 -4.54 -9.77 3.37
C TRP A 183 -5.44 -8.59 3.07
N ILE A 184 -6.06 -8.60 1.90
CA ILE A 184 -6.93 -7.55 1.41
C ILE A 184 -8.34 -8.10 1.38
N ASP A 185 -9.22 -7.50 2.18
CA ASP A 185 -10.64 -7.87 2.16
C ASP A 185 -11.22 -7.71 0.74
N GLN A 186 -12.13 -8.62 0.37
CA GLN A 186 -12.71 -8.63 -0.96
C GLN A 186 -13.83 -7.60 -1.15
N THR A 187 -14.33 -6.98 -0.08
CA THR A 187 -15.49 -6.07 -0.12
C THR A 187 -15.12 -4.64 -0.34
#